data_AF-A0A1F6TBU9-F1
#
_entry.id   AF-A0A1F6TBU9-F1
#
_cell.length_a   1.000
_cell.length_b   1.000
_cell.length_c   1.000
_cell.angle_alpha   90.00
_cell.angle_beta   90.00
_cell.angle_gamma   90.00
#
_symmetry.space_group_name_H-M   'P 1'
#
loop_
_entity.id
_entity.type
_entity.pdbx_description
1 polymer ?
#
loop_
_entity_poly.entity_id
_entity_poly.type
_entity_poly.pdbx_seq_one_letter_code
_entity_poly.pdbx_strand_id
1 'polypeptide(L)'
;MDPAAIQNAVEHFADFLLKYFIALAAVGAFAMAVIEAWKKLFDSRTRYHMQAVQRWIGIEGGRDFAAGALLRSAVTPPSPERAYAELIHLTTGTEPPRDDAAAQRLFAYGEAASRKLRIPRSAELALFSLELERMMGHIQDAGDSALKDPKRYPNLYRFLVWGAKASDIKDWSTQATAISPMGSRRGPRGKDGAFAVSLNEKPDRKKAADRANLYARLHDATKRKLDGFQLYTAYRWTNLNQLAANIIGAATLFGALLWAQFVSGKTMSCWTLLLFFVISLAGGALAPVAKDIVTALQKVKGRG
;
A
#
# COMPACT_ATOMS: atom_id res chain seq x y z
N MET A 1 -7.43 7.45 59.58
CA MET A 1 -7.85 8.07 58.30
C MET A 1 -9.37 8.03 58.27
N ASP A 2 -10.00 9.18 58.05
CA ASP A 2 -11.46 9.29 57.96
C ASP A 2 -11.95 8.74 56.60
N PRO A 3 -12.85 7.73 56.57
CA PRO A 3 -13.41 7.19 55.33
C PRO A 3 -14.08 8.25 54.44
N ALA A 4 -14.70 9.29 55.03
CA ALA A 4 -15.35 10.36 54.27
C ALA A 4 -14.33 11.21 53.51
N ALA A 5 -13.17 11.46 54.10
CA ALA A 5 -12.07 12.18 53.45
C ALA A 5 -11.52 11.40 52.25
N ILE A 6 -11.42 10.06 52.34
CA ILE A 6 -11.00 9.21 51.23
C ILE A 6 -12.04 9.27 50.10
N GLN A 7 -13.33 9.17 50.41
CA GLN A 7 -14.39 9.24 49.42
C GLN A 7 -14.38 10.58 48.66
N ASN A 8 -14.33 11.70 49.39
CA ASN A 8 -14.28 13.04 48.79
C ASN A 8 -13.06 13.22 47.88
N ALA A 9 -11.89 12.70 48.28
CA ALA A 9 -10.68 12.75 47.45
C ALA A 9 -10.84 11.94 46.16
N VAL A 10 -11.46 10.76 46.22
CA VAL A 10 -11.74 9.92 45.06
C VAL A 10 -12.73 10.61 44.11
N GLU A 11 -13.80 11.22 44.63
CA GLU A 11 -14.80 11.94 43.83
C GLU A 11 -14.17 13.15 43.10
N HIS A 12 -13.39 13.98 43.79
CA HIS A 12 -12.69 15.10 43.16
C HIS A 12 -11.68 14.67 42.10
N PHE A 13 -10.95 13.57 42.35
CA PHE A 13 -10.01 13.02 41.39
C PHE A 13 -10.74 12.47 40.15
N ALA A 14 -11.86 11.76 40.34
CA ALA A 14 -12.69 11.25 39.26
C ALA A 14 -13.26 12.38 38.39
N ASP A 15 -13.78 13.44 39.00
CA ASP A 15 -14.29 14.63 38.29
C ASP A 15 -13.19 15.35 37.50
N PHE A 16 -12.00 15.49 38.09
CA PHE A 16 -10.84 16.06 37.41
C PHE A 16 -10.43 15.22 36.20
N LEU A 17 -10.28 13.90 36.39
CA LEU A 17 -9.97 12.97 35.32
C LEU A 17 -11.02 13.02 34.21
N LEU A 18 -12.31 13.04 34.55
CA LEU A 18 -13.39 13.07 33.58
C LEU A 18 -13.33 14.34 32.71
N LYS A 19 -13.16 15.52 33.31
CA LYS A 19 -13.01 16.78 32.56
C LYS A 19 -11.79 16.74 31.64
N TYR A 20 -10.68 16.20 32.12
CA TYR A 20 -9.45 16.05 31.34
C TYR A 20 -9.64 15.07 30.17
N PHE A 21 -10.26 13.91 30.40
CA PHE A 21 -10.56 12.93 29.36
C PHE A 21 -11.54 13.47 28.31
N ILE A 22 -12.54 14.26 28.71
CA ILE A 22 -13.45 14.92 27.76
C ILE A 22 -12.67 15.88 26.87
N ALA A 23 -11.78 16.71 27.43
CA ALA A 23 -10.95 17.62 26.65
C ALA A 23 -10.01 16.84 25.70
N LEU A 24 -9.36 15.77 26.18
CA LEU A 24 -8.51 14.92 25.34
C LEU A 24 -9.30 14.22 24.23
N ALA A 25 -10.50 13.73 24.53
CA ALA A 25 -11.37 13.12 23.53
C ALA A 25 -11.81 14.13 22.46
N ALA A 26 -12.12 15.37 22.85
CA ALA A 26 -12.42 16.45 21.92
C ALA A 26 -11.22 16.78 21.01
N VAL A 27 -10.01 16.87 21.58
CA VAL A 27 -8.77 17.06 20.80
C VAL A 27 -8.54 15.88 19.85
N GLY A 28 -8.74 14.64 20.30
CA GLY A 28 -8.61 13.45 19.46
C GLY A 28 -9.61 13.41 18.31
N ALA A 29 -10.88 13.75 18.57
CA ALA A 29 -11.91 13.87 17.54
C ALA A 29 -11.58 14.97 16.52
N PHE A 30 -11.14 16.14 16.99
CA PHE A 30 -10.70 17.24 16.13
C PHE A 30 -9.50 16.84 15.25
N ALA A 31 -8.47 16.23 15.83
CA ALA A 31 -7.29 15.78 15.08
C ALA A 31 -7.68 14.77 13.98
N MET A 32 -8.59 13.84 14.28
CA MET A 32 -9.11 12.89 13.29
C MET A 32 -9.83 13.61 12.15
N ALA A 33 -10.71 14.57 12.47
CA ALA A 33 -11.43 15.35 11.47
C ALA A 33 -10.49 16.15 10.57
N VAL A 34 -9.44 16.76 11.14
CA VAL A 34 -8.40 17.48 10.38
C VAL A 34 -7.65 16.54 9.44
N ILE A 35 -7.26 15.34 9.91
CA ILE A 35 -6.58 14.34 9.07
C ILE A 35 -7.48 13.87 7.93
N GLU A 36 -8.76 13.61 8.19
CA GLU A 36 -9.72 13.21 7.16
C GLU A 36 -9.95 14.31 6.13
N ALA A 37 -10.08 15.56 6.57
CA ALA A 37 -10.17 16.72 5.69
C ALA A 37 -8.90 16.86 4.84
N TRP A 38 -7.71 16.75 5.45
CA TRP A 38 -6.43 16.78 4.77
C TRP A 38 -6.32 15.68 3.71
N LYS A 39 -6.69 14.44 4.04
CA LYS A 39 -6.68 13.31 3.11
C LYS A 39 -7.54 13.57 1.87
N LYS A 40 -8.73 14.17 2.06
CA LYS A 40 -9.65 14.52 0.97
C LYS A 40 -9.18 15.71 0.14
N LEU A 41 -8.58 16.72 0.76
CA LEU A 41 -8.13 17.94 0.06
C LEU A 41 -6.87 17.72 -0.77
N PHE A 42 -5.97 16.83 -0.34
CA PHE A 42 -4.63 16.67 -0.93
C PHE A 42 -4.39 15.33 -1.61
N ASP A 43 -5.44 14.50 -1.76
CA ASP A 43 -5.36 13.14 -2.32
C ASP A 43 -4.20 12.32 -1.71
N SER A 44 -3.95 12.49 -0.41
CA SER A 44 -2.70 12.01 0.21
C SER A 44 -2.53 10.50 0.11
N ARG A 45 -3.64 9.75 0.14
CA ARG A 45 -3.66 8.30 -0.07
C ARG A 45 -3.16 7.93 -1.47
N THR A 46 -3.68 8.58 -2.50
CA THR A 46 -3.29 8.34 -3.89
C THR A 46 -1.80 8.63 -4.10
N ARG A 47 -1.30 9.73 -3.54
CA ARG A 47 0.14 10.08 -3.57
C ARG A 47 0.97 9.00 -2.89
N TYR A 48 0.53 8.57 -1.72
CA TYR A 48 1.23 7.55 -0.94
C TYR A 48 1.27 6.20 -1.66
N HIS A 49 0.14 5.72 -2.20
CA HIS A 49 0.08 4.47 -2.97
C HIS A 49 0.99 4.50 -4.20
N MET A 50 0.96 5.60 -4.95
CA MET A 50 1.82 5.79 -6.11
C MET A 50 3.31 5.75 -5.71
N GLN A 51 3.70 6.48 -4.66
CA GLN A 51 5.08 6.45 -4.15
C GLN A 51 5.49 5.06 -3.66
N ALA A 52 4.57 4.34 -3.00
CA ALA A 52 4.83 2.98 -2.52
C ALA A 52 5.11 2.03 -3.69
N VAL A 53 4.27 2.04 -4.73
CA VAL A 53 4.47 1.20 -5.92
C VAL A 53 5.74 1.58 -6.68
N GLN A 54 6.02 2.87 -6.87
CA GLN A 54 7.23 3.31 -7.55
C GLN A 54 8.51 2.95 -6.78
N ARG A 55 8.50 3.10 -5.45
CA ARG A 55 9.61 2.70 -4.60
C ARG A 55 9.83 1.19 -4.61
N TRP A 56 8.74 0.43 -4.56
CA TRP A 56 8.77 -1.03 -4.60
C TRP A 56 9.36 -1.55 -5.92
N ILE A 57 8.91 -1.02 -7.05
CA ILE A 57 9.40 -1.42 -8.37
C ILE A 57 10.82 -0.88 -8.64
N GLY A 58 11.07 0.39 -8.30
CA GLY A 58 12.31 1.09 -8.59
C GLY A 58 13.45 0.80 -7.60
N ILE A 59 13.34 1.34 -6.38
CA ILE A 59 14.44 1.34 -5.40
C ILE A 59 14.64 -0.05 -4.79
N GLU A 60 13.55 -0.68 -4.33
CA GLU A 60 13.61 -1.96 -3.63
C GLU A 60 13.87 -3.08 -4.63
N GLY A 61 13.14 -3.11 -5.74
CA GLY A 61 13.45 -3.96 -6.89
C GLY A 61 14.91 -3.81 -7.34
N GLY A 62 15.37 -2.58 -7.61
CA GLY A 62 16.73 -2.30 -8.05
C GLY A 62 17.83 -2.85 -7.14
N ARG A 63 17.65 -2.74 -5.81
CA ARG A 63 18.59 -3.29 -4.82
C ARG A 63 18.62 -4.82 -4.87
N ASP A 64 17.46 -5.46 -4.93
CA ASP A 64 17.35 -6.92 -5.04
C ASP A 64 17.94 -7.42 -6.36
N PHE A 65 17.79 -6.65 -7.44
CA PHE A 65 18.36 -6.94 -8.76
C PHE A 65 19.89 -6.88 -8.74
N ALA A 66 20.44 -5.81 -8.16
CA ALA A 66 21.89 -5.64 -8.03
C ALA A 66 22.52 -6.78 -7.20
N ALA A 67 21.88 -7.17 -6.09
CA ALA A 67 22.34 -8.28 -5.27
C ALA A 67 22.31 -9.63 -6.03
N GLY A 68 21.24 -9.91 -6.79
CA GLY A 68 21.14 -11.15 -7.58
C GLY A 68 22.10 -11.20 -8.78
N ALA A 69 22.43 -10.05 -9.38
CA ALA A 69 23.42 -9.97 -10.46
C ALA A 69 24.83 -10.36 -9.97
N LEU A 70 25.20 -9.97 -8.74
CA LEU A 70 26.47 -10.37 -8.12
C LEU A 70 26.55 -11.89 -7.89
N LEU A 71 25.41 -12.54 -7.66
CA LEU A 71 25.31 -13.99 -7.48
C LEU A 71 25.27 -14.78 -8.80
N ARG A 72 25.60 -14.15 -9.94
CA ARG A 72 25.63 -14.75 -11.29
C ARG A 72 24.32 -15.43 -11.69
N SER A 73 23.17 -14.86 -11.31
CA SER A 73 21.90 -15.33 -11.87
C SER A 73 21.92 -15.13 -13.39
N ALA A 74 21.61 -16.19 -14.15
CA ALA A 74 21.55 -16.14 -15.62
C ALA A 74 20.34 -15.34 -16.15
N VAL A 75 19.54 -14.73 -15.27
CA VAL A 75 18.33 -13.98 -15.60
C VAL A 75 18.65 -12.50 -15.69
N THR A 76 18.43 -11.91 -16.86
CA THR A 76 18.55 -10.45 -17.06
C THR A 76 17.60 -9.70 -16.11
N PRO A 77 18.08 -8.72 -15.34
CA PRO A 77 17.21 -7.94 -14.46
C PRO A 77 16.14 -7.20 -15.28
N PRO A 78 14.92 -7.02 -14.74
CA PRO A 78 13.89 -6.23 -15.39
C PRO A 78 14.25 -4.74 -15.37
N SER A 79 13.80 -3.98 -16.38
CA SER A 79 13.76 -2.52 -16.27
C SER A 79 12.60 -2.13 -15.36
N PRO A 80 12.86 -1.40 -14.25
CA PRO A 80 11.80 -0.93 -13.35
C PRO A 80 10.75 -0.06 -14.06
N GLU A 81 11.18 0.79 -14.99
CA GLU A 81 10.32 1.69 -15.75
C GLU A 81 9.37 0.90 -16.65
N ARG A 82 9.88 -0.11 -17.36
CA ARG A 82 9.03 -1.00 -18.17
C ARG A 82 8.12 -1.87 -17.30
N ALA A 83 8.60 -2.40 -16.17
CA ALA A 83 7.76 -3.17 -15.26
C ALA A 83 6.60 -2.34 -14.71
N TYR A 84 6.87 -1.09 -14.34
CA TYR A 84 5.84 -0.12 -13.93
C TYR A 84 4.86 0.17 -15.06
N ALA A 85 5.35 0.45 -16.27
CA ALA A 85 4.49 0.76 -17.40
C ALA A 85 3.62 -0.44 -17.84
N GLU A 86 4.15 -1.66 -17.81
CA GLU A 86 3.40 -2.90 -18.03
C GLU A 86 2.33 -3.10 -16.94
N LEU A 87 2.63 -2.78 -15.68
CA LEU A 87 1.65 -2.81 -14.58
C LEU A 87 0.52 -1.80 -14.81
N ILE A 88 0.84 -0.55 -15.17
CA ILE A 88 -0.16 0.47 -15.45
C ILE A 88 -1.03 0.05 -16.64
N HIS A 89 -0.43 -0.44 -17.72
CA HIS A 89 -1.16 -0.96 -18.88
C HIS A 89 -2.17 -2.05 -18.48
N LEU A 90 -1.72 -3.07 -17.73
CA LEU A 90 -2.57 -4.20 -17.34
C LEU A 90 -3.69 -3.81 -16.38
N THR A 91 -3.47 -2.82 -15.52
CA THR A 91 -4.44 -2.40 -14.50
C THR A 91 -5.42 -1.34 -14.98
N THR A 92 -5.04 -0.53 -15.98
CA THR A 92 -5.83 0.64 -16.43
C THR A 92 -6.31 0.52 -17.88
N GLY A 93 -5.77 -0.41 -18.66
CA GLY A 93 -6.08 -0.55 -20.09
C GLY A 93 -5.50 0.55 -20.97
N THR A 94 -4.60 1.40 -20.43
CA THR A 94 -3.86 2.42 -21.19
C THR A 94 -2.98 1.77 -22.26
N GLU A 95 -2.53 2.52 -23.28
CA GLU A 95 -1.66 1.92 -24.31
C GLU A 95 -0.35 1.40 -23.70
N PRO A 96 0.12 0.20 -24.10
CA PRO A 96 1.42 -0.30 -23.63
C PRO A 96 2.53 0.63 -24.14
N PRO A 97 3.61 0.84 -23.37
CA PRO A 97 4.72 1.68 -23.81
C PRO A 97 5.33 1.10 -25.08
N ARG A 98 5.43 1.93 -26.13
CA ARG A 98 6.02 1.52 -27.43
C ARG A 98 7.54 1.35 -27.35
N ASP A 99 8.18 2.11 -26.47
CA ASP A 99 9.64 2.16 -26.30
C ASP A 99 10.04 2.51 -24.85
N ASP A 100 11.35 2.48 -24.59
CA ASP A 100 11.93 2.83 -23.27
C ASP A 100 11.63 4.27 -22.86
N ALA A 101 11.62 5.21 -23.81
CA ALA A 101 11.36 6.61 -23.53
C ALA A 101 9.91 6.85 -23.08
N ALA A 102 8.94 6.11 -23.63
CA ALA A 102 7.56 6.13 -23.18
C ALA A 102 7.41 5.56 -21.76
N ALA A 103 8.06 4.43 -21.48
CA ALA A 103 8.05 3.83 -20.14
C ALA A 103 8.68 4.77 -19.09
N GLN A 104 9.82 5.38 -19.43
CA GLN A 104 10.50 6.33 -18.56
C GLN A 104 9.67 7.60 -18.32
N ARG A 105 9.01 8.14 -19.37
CA ARG A 105 8.09 9.28 -19.22
C ARG A 105 6.92 8.96 -18.30
N LEU A 106 6.33 7.77 -18.41
CA LEU A 106 5.24 7.34 -17.53
C LEU A 106 5.71 7.18 -16.09
N PHE A 107 6.89 6.59 -15.88
CA PHE A 107 7.49 6.48 -14.55
C PHE A 107 7.78 7.86 -13.93
N ALA A 108 8.41 8.77 -14.69
CA ALA A 108 8.68 10.14 -14.27
C ALA A 108 7.40 10.96 -14.04
N TYR A 109 6.35 10.71 -14.83
CA TYR A 109 5.05 11.35 -14.66
C TYR A 109 4.43 10.99 -13.32
N GLY A 110 4.45 9.70 -12.93
CA GLY A 110 3.99 9.28 -11.60
C GLY A 110 4.80 9.95 -10.48
N GLU A 111 6.12 10.07 -10.65
CA GLU A 111 6.97 10.69 -9.63
C GLU A 111 6.64 12.18 -9.47
N ALA A 112 6.54 12.89 -10.59
CA ALA A 112 6.16 14.31 -10.62
C ALA A 112 4.75 14.53 -10.07
N ALA A 113 3.78 13.69 -10.43
CA ALA A 113 2.42 13.75 -9.92
C ALA A 113 2.38 13.55 -8.41
N SER A 114 3.22 12.68 -7.85
CA SER A 114 3.29 12.43 -6.40
C SER A 114 3.75 13.64 -5.58
N ARG A 115 4.45 14.58 -6.21
CA ARG A 115 4.95 15.81 -5.58
C ARG A 115 3.97 16.97 -5.67
N LYS A 116 2.97 16.90 -6.57
CA LYS A 116 1.95 17.94 -6.72
C LYS A 116 0.94 17.91 -5.57
N LEU A 117 0.40 19.09 -5.26
CA LEU A 117 -0.63 19.26 -4.25
C LEU A 117 -1.98 18.65 -4.69
N ARG A 118 -2.28 18.76 -5.98
CA ARG A 118 -3.45 18.18 -6.63
C ARG A 118 -2.99 17.24 -7.73
N ILE A 119 -3.41 15.98 -7.65
CA ILE A 119 -3.05 14.97 -8.63
C ILE A 119 -3.88 15.18 -9.89
N PRO A 120 -3.28 15.16 -11.09
CA PRO A 120 -4.04 15.17 -12.33
C PRO A 120 -4.98 13.97 -12.40
N ARG A 121 -6.20 14.17 -12.91
CA ARG A 121 -7.10 13.05 -13.21
C ARG A 121 -6.70 12.45 -14.55
N SER A 122 -5.94 11.37 -14.52
CA SER A 122 -5.52 10.62 -15.71
C SER A 122 -5.81 9.14 -15.51
N ALA A 123 -6.01 8.40 -16.60
CA ALA A 123 -6.33 6.98 -16.55
C ALA A 123 -5.19 6.17 -15.90
N GLU A 124 -3.95 6.57 -16.16
CA GLU A 124 -2.73 5.98 -15.62
C GLU A 124 -2.65 6.06 -14.09
N LEU A 125 -3.28 7.07 -13.50
CA LEU A 125 -3.28 7.31 -12.06
C LEU A 125 -4.52 6.76 -11.36
N ALA A 126 -5.50 6.25 -12.11
CA ALA A 126 -6.76 5.74 -11.57
C ALA A 126 -6.53 4.59 -10.58
N LEU A 127 -5.56 3.71 -10.87
CA LEU A 127 -5.17 2.60 -10.00
C LEU A 127 -4.88 3.06 -8.56
N PHE A 128 -4.12 4.15 -8.41
CA PHE A 128 -3.66 4.62 -7.10
C PHE A 128 -4.76 5.30 -6.28
N SER A 129 -5.85 5.73 -6.93
CA SER A 129 -6.98 6.36 -6.26
C SER A 129 -7.85 5.37 -5.49
N LEU A 130 -7.70 4.07 -5.76
CA LEU A 130 -8.44 3.00 -5.11
C LEU A 130 -8.02 2.81 -3.64
N GLU A 131 -8.88 2.12 -2.89
CA GLU A 131 -8.50 1.55 -1.60
C GLU A 131 -7.38 0.52 -1.77
N LEU A 132 -6.52 0.36 -0.76
CA LEU A 132 -5.32 -0.48 -0.84
C LEU A 132 -5.68 -1.91 -1.25
N GLU A 133 -6.74 -2.47 -0.69
CA GLU A 133 -7.23 -3.83 -0.97
C GLU A 133 -7.66 -3.98 -2.43
N ARG A 134 -8.38 -2.99 -2.97
CA ARG A 134 -8.83 -2.98 -4.38
C ARG A 134 -7.66 -2.76 -5.33
N MET A 135 -6.75 -1.85 -4.98
CA MET A 135 -5.51 -1.62 -5.73
C MET A 135 -4.71 -2.92 -5.82
N MET A 136 -4.56 -3.64 -4.70
CA MET A 136 -3.84 -4.91 -4.66
C MET A 136 -4.54 -6.00 -5.48
N GLY A 137 -5.87 -6.06 -5.49
CA GLY A 137 -6.61 -6.98 -6.38
C GLY A 137 -6.24 -6.77 -7.85
N HIS A 138 -6.23 -5.52 -8.32
CA HIS A 138 -5.81 -5.21 -9.70
C HIS A 138 -4.32 -5.52 -9.96
N ILE A 139 -3.43 -5.26 -8.98
CA ILE A 139 -2.00 -5.60 -9.11
C ILE A 139 -1.81 -7.13 -9.18
N GLN A 140 -2.59 -7.91 -8.42
CA GLN A 140 -2.59 -9.37 -8.47
C GLN A 140 -3.09 -9.88 -9.83
N ASP A 141 -4.20 -9.34 -10.36
CA ASP A 141 -4.72 -9.69 -11.68
C ASP A 141 -3.70 -9.39 -12.80
N ALA A 142 -2.99 -8.25 -12.68
CA ALA A 142 -1.90 -7.90 -13.59
C ALA A 142 -0.72 -8.87 -13.46
N GLY A 143 -0.39 -9.30 -12.23
CA GLY A 143 0.65 -10.29 -11.99
C GLY A 143 0.33 -11.66 -12.60
N ASP A 144 -0.92 -12.12 -12.45
CA ASP A 144 -1.40 -13.34 -13.09
C ASP A 144 -1.36 -13.25 -14.62
N SER A 145 -1.71 -12.08 -15.17
CA SER A 145 -1.62 -11.82 -16.61
C SER A 145 -0.18 -11.88 -17.11
N ALA A 146 0.76 -11.31 -16.36
CA ALA A 146 2.19 -11.38 -16.67
C ALA A 146 2.77 -12.80 -16.53
N LEU A 147 2.31 -13.59 -15.55
CA LEU A 147 2.68 -15.00 -15.42
C LEU A 147 2.16 -15.85 -16.59
N LYS A 148 0.94 -15.58 -17.08
CA LYS A 148 0.33 -16.30 -18.21
C LYS A 148 1.00 -15.96 -19.54
N ASP A 149 1.42 -14.72 -19.75
CA ASP A 149 2.10 -14.27 -20.96
C ASP A 149 3.41 -13.50 -20.67
N PRO A 150 4.47 -14.22 -20.25
CA PRO A 150 5.74 -13.61 -19.87
C PRO A 150 6.50 -13.00 -21.06
N LYS A 151 6.08 -13.30 -22.30
CA LYS A 151 6.64 -12.68 -23.51
C LYS A 151 6.09 -11.29 -23.75
N ARG A 152 4.78 -11.12 -23.51
CA ARG A 152 4.11 -9.84 -23.69
C ARG A 152 4.41 -8.86 -22.57
N TYR A 153 4.60 -9.35 -21.35
CA TYR A 153 4.89 -8.54 -20.16
C TYR A 153 6.21 -8.97 -19.47
N PRO A 154 7.35 -8.91 -20.19
CA PRO A 154 8.58 -9.52 -19.72
C PRO A 154 9.18 -8.83 -18.50
N ASN A 155 9.01 -7.51 -18.34
CA ASN A 155 9.63 -6.79 -17.23
C ASN A 155 8.82 -6.96 -15.95
N LEU A 156 7.50 -6.88 -16.02
CA LEU A 156 6.62 -7.15 -14.90
C LEU A 156 6.72 -8.61 -14.48
N TYR A 157 6.71 -9.56 -15.43
CA TYR A 157 6.92 -10.98 -15.12
C TYR A 157 8.23 -11.19 -14.34
N ARG A 158 9.37 -10.74 -14.89
CA ARG A 158 10.69 -10.90 -14.25
C ARG A 158 10.76 -10.20 -12.91
N PHE A 159 10.14 -9.03 -12.77
CA PHE A 159 10.05 -8.32 -11.51
C PHE A 159 9.31 -9.15 -10.46
N LEU A 160 8.15 -9.72 -10.81
CA LEU A 160 7.30 -10.47 -9.88
C LEU A 160 7.92 -11.80 -9.44
N VAL A 161 8.52 -12.55 -10.38
CA VAL A 161 9.17 -13.83 -10.07
C VAL A 161 10.61 -13.67 -9.54
N TRP A 162 11.10 -12.43 -9.38
CA TRP A 162 12.43 -12.20 -8.85
C TRP A 162 12.57 -12.76 -7.44
N GLY A 163 13.62 -13.55 -7.21
CA GLY A 163 13.83 -14.31 -5.97
C GLY A 163 13.34 -15.77 -6.05
N ALA A 164 12.59 -16.14 -7.09
CA ALA A 164 12.33 -17.54 -7.40
C ALA A 164 13.59 -18.23 -7.98
N LYS A 165 13.58 -19.56 -8.06
CA LYS A 165 14.69 -20.34 -8.62
C LYS A 165 14.91 -19.94 -10.09
N ALA A 166 16.15 -19.63 -10.46
CA ALA A 166 16.49 -19.20 -11.82
C ALA A 166 16.12 -20.26 -12.90
N SER A 167 16.21 -21.55 -12.56
CA SER A 167 15.75 -22.64 -13.43
C SER A 167 14.25 -22.58 -13.69
N ASP A 168 13.44 -22.35 -12.65
CA ASP A 168 11.98 -22.28 -12.76
C ASP A 168 11.57 -21.10 -13.67
N ILE A 169 12.22 -19.94 -13.51
CA ILE A 169 11.98 -18.75 -14.34
C ILE A 169 12.30 -19.04 -15.82
N LYS A 170 13.46 -19.66 -16.09
CA LYS A 170 13.90 -20.01 -17.44
C LYS A 170 12.98 -21.04 -18.09
N ASP A 171 12.65 -22.10 -17.37
CA ASP A 171 11.81 -23.20 -17.85
C ASP A 171 10.40 -22.70 -18.14
N TRP A 172 9.83 -21.86 -17.27
CA TRP A 172 8.49 -21.32 -17.48
C TRP A 172 8.45 -20.35 -18.66
N SER A 173 9.41 -19.43 -18.77
CA SER A 173 9.50 -18.50 -19.90
C SER A 173 9.57 -19.26 -21.25
N THR A 174 10.31 -20.37 -21.29
CA THR A 174 10.41 -21.25 -22.47
C THR A 174 9.11 -22.00 -22.74
N GLN A 175 8.47 -22.54 -21.70
CA GLN A 175 7.24 -23.34 -21.83
C GLN A 175 6.01 -22.49 -22.15
N ALA A 176 5.80 -21.37 -21.45
CA ALA A 176 4.66 -20.48 -21.66
C ALA A 176 4.64 -19.92 -23.10
N THR A 177 5.83 -19.60 -23.61
CA THR A 177 6.06 -19.24 -25.01
C THR A 177 5.56 -20.27 -26.02
N ALA A 178 5.73 -21.57 -25.71
CA ALA A 178 5.32 -22.64 -26.61
C ALA A 178 3.79 -22.86 -26.60
N ILE A 179 3.08 -22.29 -25.61
CA ILE A 179 1.63 -22.42 -25.43
C ILE A 179 0.89 -21.22 -26.01
N SER A 180 1.54 -20.04 -26.10
CA SER A 180 0.95 -18.84 -26.69
C SER A 180 0.21 -19.24 -27.97
N PRO A 181 -1.09 -18.95 -28.02
CA PRO A 181 -2.03 -19.76 -28.74
C PRO A 181 -1.62 -19.84 -30.18
N MET A 182 -1.84 -21.04 -30.69
CA MET A 182 -2.07 -21.45 -32.05
C MET A 182 -3.19 -20.61 -32.71
N GLY A 183 -3.21 -19.29 -32.50
CA GLY A 183 -4.02 -18.31 -33.19
C GLY A 183 -3.54 -18.27 -34.63
N SER A 184 -4.29 -18.93 -35.49
CA SER A 184 -4.18 -18.86 -36.94
C SER A 184 -3.13 -19.74 -37.62
N ARG A 185 -2.66 -20.84 -37.01
CA ARG A 185 -2.39 -22.00 -37.88
C ARG A 185 -3.76 -22.50 -38.34
N ARG A 186 -4.29 -21.86 -39.40
CA ARG A 186 -5.14 -22.55 -40.37
C ARG A 186 -4.41 -23.84 -40.63
N GLY A 187 -4.89 -24.94 -40.04
CA GLY A 187 -4.40 -26.26 -40.43
C GLY A 187 -4.42 -26.31 -41.95
N PRO A 188 -3.43 -26.93 -42.61
CA PRO A 188 -3.49 -27.14 -44.05
C PRO A 188 -4.89 -27.66 -44.35
N ARG A 189 -5.65 -26.87 -45.12
CA ARG A 189 -7.02 -27.21 -45.49
C ARG A 189 -6.86 -28.50 -46.28
N GLY A 190 -7.17 -29.63 -45.66
CA GLY A 190 -7.17 -30.92 -46.34
C GLY A 190 -7.99 -30.76 -47.60
N LYS A 191 -7.53 -31.35 -48.72
CA LYS A 191 -8.22 -31.27 -50.02
C LYS A 191 -9.69 -31.74 -49.94
N ASP A 192 -10.05 -32.42 -48.86
CA ASP A 192 -11.35 -33.04 -48.65
C ASP A 192 -12.23 -32.29 -47.63
N GLY A 193 -11.79 -31.12 -47.13
CA GLY A 193 -12.58 -30.29 -46.20
C GLY A 193 -12.78 -30.86 -44.79
N ALA A 194 -12.36 -32.10 -44.52
CA ALA A 194 -12.45 -32.73 -43.21
C ALA A 194 -11.26 -32.35 -42.32
N PHE A 195 -11.54 -31.69 -41.20
CA PHE A 195 -10.57 -31.43 -40.13
C PHE A 195 -10.25 -32.75 -39.41
N ALA A 196 -9.27 -33.50 -39.91
CA ALA A 196 -8.71 -34.63 -39.18
C ALA A 196 -7.82 -34.11 -38.03
N VAL A 197 -8.46 -33.71 -36.92
CA VAL A 197 -7.76 -33.53 -35.66
C VAL A 197 -7.24 -34.92 -35.27
N SER A 198 -5.92 -35.08 -35.22
CA SER A 198 -5.29 -36.29 -34.71
C SER A 198 -5.62 -36.43 -33.22
N LEU A 199 -6.75 -37.06 -32.91
CA LEU A 199 -7.26 -37.27 -31.55
C LEU A 199 -6.48 -38.36 -30.78
N ASN A 200 -5.45 -38.96 -31.38
CA ASN A 200 -4.77 -40.14 -30.83
C ASN A 200 -3.47 -39.86 -30.09
N GLU A 201 -2.95 -38.63 -30.08
CA GLU A 201 -1.80 -38.30 -29.25
C GLU A 201 -2.29 -37.96 -27.84
N LYS A 202 -2.35 -38.96 -26.96
CA LYS A 202 -2.67 -38.76 -25.54
C LYS A 202 -1.73 -37.67 -25.01
N PRO A 203 -2.24 -36.49 -24.60
CA PRO A 203 -1.39 -35.43 -24.09
C PRO A 203 -0.55 -36.01 -22.96
N ASP A 204 0.77 -35.83 -23.07
CA ASP A 204 1.76 -36.34 -22.12
C ASP A 204 1.43 -35.81 -20.71
N ARG A 205 0.68 -36.62 -19.95
CA ARG A 205 0.13 -36.24 -18.64
C ARG A 205 1.22 -35.80 -17.68
N LYS A 206 2.43 -36.36 -17.81
CA LYS A 206 3.59 -36.01 -17.01
C LYS A 206 4.04 -34.58 -17.30
N LYS A 207 4.19 -34.19 -18.57
CA LYS A 207 4.53 -32.81 -18.95
C LYS A 207 3.48 -31.80 -18.49
N ALA A 208 2.20 -32.15 -18.56
CA ALA A 208 1.12 -31.29 -18.07
C ALA A 208 1.22 -31.08 -16.54
N ALA A 209 1.49 -32.15 -15.78
CA ALA A 209 1.68 -32.08 -14.33
C ALA A 209 2.93 -31.29 -13.94
N ASP A 210 4.06 -31.53 -14.61
CA ASP A 210 5.32 -30.81 -14.37
C ASP A 210 5.16 -29.30 -14.61
N ARG A 211 4.42 -28.93 -15.66
CA ARG A 211 4.09 -27.54 -15.98
C ARG A 211 3.19 -26.91 -14.93
N ALA A 212 2.14 -27.61 -14.48
CA ALA A 212 1.25 -27.11 -13.43
C ALA A 212 2.02 -26.88 -12.12
N ASN A 213 2.91 -27.80 -11.76
CA ASN A 213 3.78 -27.67 -10.59
C ASN A 213 4.74 -26.49 -10.71
N LEU A 214 5.31 -26.26 -11.90
CA LEU A 214 6.18 -25.11 -12.16
C LEU A 214 5.43 -23.78 -12.05
N TYR A 215 4.23 -23.68 -12.64
CA TYR A 215 3.36 -22.51 -12.51
C TYR A 215 3.03 -22.22 -11.06
N ALA A 216 2.60 -23.25 -10.30
CA ALA A 216 2.25 -23.11 -8.90
C ALA A 216 3.40 -22.53 -8.06
N ARG A 217 4.64 -23.00 -8.27
CA ARG A 217 5.81 -22.46 -7.55
C ARG A 217 6.07 -20.98 -7.85
N LEU A 218 5.96 -20.57 -9.12
CA LEU A 218 6.18 -19.17 -9.53
C LEU A 218 5.04 -18.27 -9.06
N HIS A 219 3.81 -18.76 -9.13
CA HIS A 219 2.63 -18.09 -8.61
C HIS A 219 2.73 -17.88 -7.10
N ASP A 220 3.13 -18.90 -6.33
CA ASP A 220 3.34 -18.78 -4.88
C ASP A 220 4.44 -17.77 -4.53
N ALA A 221 5.55 -17.75 -5.28
CA ALA A 221 6.61 -16.76 -5.10
C ALA A 221 6.09 -15.33 -5.36
N THR A 222 5.34 -15.16 -6.45
CA THR A 222 4.70 -13.88 -6.81
C THR A 222 3.74 -13.43 -5.72
N LYS A 223 2.85 -14.32 -5.26
CA LYS A 223 1.88 -14.04 -4.20
C LYS A 223 2.55 -13.56 -2.92
N ARG A 224 3.59 -14.27 -2.45
CA ARG A 224 4.34 -13.86 -1.23
C ARG A 224 4.95 -12.47 -1.36
N LYS A 225 5.47 -12.12 -2.55
CA LYS A 225 6.03 -10.79 -2.81
C LYS A 225 4.95 -9.71 -2.74
N LEU A 226 3.77 -9.97 -3.31
CA LEU A 226 2.64 -9.05 -3.28
C LEU A 226 2.04 -8.90 -1.88
N ASP A 227 1.92 -10.00 -1.13
CA ASP A 227 1.46 -9.99 0.26
C ASP A 227 2.43 -9.18 1.15
N GLY A 228 3.74 -9.34 0.94
CA GLY A 228 4.76 -8.55 1.63
C GLY A 228 4.66 -7.05 1.32
N PHE A 229 4.46 -6.70 0.05
CA PHE A 229 4.24 -5.30 -0.35
C PHE A 229 2.96 -4.71 0.28
N GLN A 230 1.85 -5.45 0.25
CA GLN A 230 0.58 -5.03 0.84
C GLN A 230 0.72 -4.80 2.35
N LEU A 231 1.32 -5.76 3.07
CA LEU A 231 1.55 -5.66 4.51
C LEU A 231 2.41 -4.45 4.87
N TYR A 232 3.53 -4.27 4.17
CA TYR A 232 4.44 -3.15 4.39
C TYR A 232 3.79 -1.78 4.12
N THR A 233 3.02 -1.69 3.03
CA THR A 233 2.30 -0.47 2.63
C THR A 233 1.19 -0.14 3.63
N ALA A 234 0.40 -1.12 4.05
CA ALA A 234 -0.65 -0.93 5.06
C ALA A 234 -0.08 -0.46 6.41
N TYR A 235 1.01 -1.11 6.85
CA TYR A 235 1.69 -0.77 8.10
C TYR A 235 2.23 0.66 8.08
N ARG A 236 2.96 1.04 7.01
CA ARG A 236 3.52 2.38 6.89
C ARG A 236 2.46 3.47 6.80
N TRP A 237 1.37 3.24 6.07
CA TRP A 237 0.26 4.19 6.02
C TRP A 237 -0.37 4.43 7.38
N THR A 238 -0.60 3.34 8.14
CA THR A 238 -1.15 3.40 9.50
C THR A 238 -0.23 4.19 10.42
N ASN A 239 1.07 3.91 10.41
CA ASN A 239 2.05 4.62 11.22
C ASN A 239 2.13 6.11 10.88
N LEU A 240 2.09 6.48 9.59
CA LEU A 240 2.09 7.88 9.16
C LEU A 240 0.83 8.61 9.64
N ASN A 241 -0.33 7.97 9.57
CA ASN A 241 -1.58 8.54 10.08
C ASN A 241 -1.57 8.72 11.60
N GLN A 242 -1.05 7.73 12.34
CA GLN A 242 -0.92 7.81 13.79
C GLN A 242 0.06 8.91 14.20
N LEU A 243 1.20 9.02 13.52
CA LEU A 243 2.16 10.10 13.75
C LEU A 243 1.53 11.48 13.48
N ALA A 244 0.82 11.63 12.36
CA ALA A 244 0.11 12.86 12.04
C ALA A 244 -0.95 13.20 13.11
N ALA A 245 -1.70 12.20 13.60
CA ALA A 245 -2.70 12.39 14.65
C ALA A 245 -2.07 12.86 15.95
N ASN A 246 -0.95 12.25 16.35
CA ASN A 246 -0.23 12.65 17.56
C ASN A 246 0.31 14.09 17.45
N ILE A 247 0.87 14.47 16.29
CA ILE A 247 1.39 15.83 16.05
C ILE A 247 0.25 16.85 16.09
N ILE A 248 -0.86 16.60 15.39
CA ILE A 248 -2.00 17.52 15.36
C ILE A 248 -2.66 17.62 16.73
N GLY A 249 -2.83 16.49 17.43
CA GLY A 249 -3.36 16.45 18.79
C GLY A 249 -2.48 17.24 19.76
N ALA A 250 -1.16 17.05 19.70
CA ALA A 250 -0.21 17.81 20.51
C ALA A 250 -0.26 19.30 20.18
N ALA A 251 -0.23 19.69 18.91
CA ALA A 251 -0.31 21.10 18.51
C ALA A 251 -1.63 21.76 18.96
N THR A 252 -2.75 21.04 18.84
CA THR A 252 -4.07 21.52 19.26
C THR A 252 -4.13 21.72 20.77
N LEU A 253 -3.66 20.74 21.55
CA LEU A 253 -3.62 20.83 23.01
C LEU A 253 -2.69 21.95 23.47
N PHE A 254 -1.54 22.11 22.83
CA PHE A 254 -0.61 23.20 23.12
C PHE A 254 -1.24 24.56 22.88
N GLY A 255 -1.90 24.74 21.73
CA GLY A 255 -2.65 25.96 21.43
C GLY A 255 -3.77 26.23 22.43
N ALA A 256 -4.51 25.20 22.85
CA ALA A 256 -5.57 25.34 23.86
C ALA A 256 -5.01 25.76 25.23
N LEU A 257 -3.88 25.21 25.66
CA LEU A 257 -3.22 25.58 26.92
C LEU A 257 -2.68 27.02 26.88
N LEU A 258 -2.05 27.43 25.77
CA LEU A 258 -1.62 28.81 25.56
C LEU A 258 -2.80 29.79 25.60
N TRP A 259 -3.90 29.44 24.93
CA TRP A 259 -5.12 30.24 24.95
C TRP A 259 -5.70 30.37 26.35
N ALA A 260 -5.79 29.26 27.10
CA ALA A 260 -6.27 29.27 28.47
C ALA A 260 -5.41 30.13 29.40
N GLN A 261 -4.08 30.08 29.25
CA GLN A 261 -3.14 30.91 30.00
C GLN A 261 -3.32 32.39 29.67
N PHE A 262 -3.46 32.72 28.39
CA PHE A 262 -3.69 34.09 27.91
C PHE A 262 -4.97 34.69 28.48
N VAL A 263 -6.09 33.96 28.39
CA VAL A 263 -7.40 34.39 28.93
C VAL A 263 -7.36 34.54 30.46
N SER A 264 -6.52 33.76 31.14
CA SER A 264 -6.35 33.86 32.60
C SER A 264 -5.57 35.10 33.05
N GLY A 265 -4.97 35.87 32.14
CA GLY A 265 -4.17 37.05 32.46
C GLY A 265 -2.88 36.77 33.25
N LYS A 266 -2.48 35.51 33.38
CA LYS A 266 -1.29 35.10 34.14
C LYS A 266 -0.04 35.25 33.28
N THR A 267 1.04 35.78 33.85
CA THR A 267 2.33 35.89 33.15
C THR A 267 2.86 34.51 32.77
N MET A 268 3.40 34.39 31.56
CA MET A 268 3.91 33.12 31.05
C MET A 268 5.39 32.98 31.37
N SER A 269 5.73 32.09 32.30
CA SER A 269 7.13 31.74 32.57
C SER A 269 7.67 30.76 31.52
N CYS A 270 8.99 30.75 31.29
CA CYS A 270 9.63 29.77 30.41
C CYS A 270 9.38 28.32 30.87
N TRP A 271 9.30 28.11 32.19
CA TRP A 271 8.98 26.79 32.76
C TRP A 271 7.55 26.35 32.44
N THR A 272 6.58 27.26 32.51
CA THR A 272 5.19 26.99 32.12
C THR A 272 5.09 26.61 30.64
N LEU A 273 5.84 27.29 29.77
CA LEU A 273 5.88 26.98 28.34
C LEU A 273 6.45 25.58 28.07
N LEU A 274 7.55 25.23 28.73
CA LEU A 274 8.13 23.88 28.64
C LEU A 274 7.16 22.81 29.14
N LEU A 275 6.47 23.07 30.26
CA LEU A 275 5.47 22.17 30.82
C LEU A 275 4.30 21.96 29.84
N PHE A 276 3.80 23.04 29.23
CA PHE A 276 2.74 22.95 28.21
C PHE A 276 3.19 22.11 27.03
N PHE A 277 4.43 22.27 26.57
CA PHE A 277 4.97 21.46 25.49
C PHE A 277 4.99 19.97 25.85
N VAL A 278 5.49 19.60 27.04
CA VAL A 278 5.53 18.20 27.50
C VAL A 278 4.13 17.62 27.67
N ILE A 279 3.21 18.34 28.32
CA ILE A 279 1.81 17.92 28.50
C ILE A 279 1.14 17.73 27.14
N SER A 280 1.42 18.61 26.18
CA SER A 280 0.85 18.54 24.84
C SER A 280 1.32 17.33 24.06
N LEU A 281 2.61 17.00 24.13
CA LEU A 281 3.15 15.78 23.53
C LEU A 281 2.52 14.53 24.13
N ALA A 282 2.42 14.46 25.47
CA ALA A 282 1.78 13.34 26.15
C ALA A 282 0.28 13.23 25.82
N GLY A 283 -0.43 14.35 25.82
CA GLY A 283 -1.86 14.40 25.48
C GLY A 283 -2.12 14.03 24.02
N GLY A 284 -1.27 14.46 23.09
CA GLY A 284 -1.35 14.05 21.68
C GLY A 284 -1.19 12.55 21.50
N ALA A 285 -0.26 11.91 22.21
CA ALA A 285 -0.06 10.46 22.16
C ALA A 285 -1.21 9.67 22.83
N LEU A 286 -1.83 10.21 23.88
CA LEU A 286 -2.92 9.57 24.62
C LEU A 286 -4.31 9.82 24.03
N ALA A 287 -4.47 10.82 23.16
CA ALA A 287 -5.76 11.22 22.60
C ALA A 287 -6.53 10.06 21.91
N PRO A 288 -5.92 9.16 21.12
CA PRO A 288 -6.62 8.02 20.56
C PRO A 288 -7.17 7.07 21.63
N VAL A 289 -6.38 6.77 22.66
CA VAL A 289 -6.78 5.90 23.77
C VAL A 289 -7.93 6.53 24.57
N ALA A 290 -7.85 7.84 24.84
CA ALA A 290 -8.90 8.57 25.52
C ALA A 290 -10.23 8.52 24.75
N LYS A 291 -10.20 8.66 23.42
CA LYS A 291 -11.38 8.53 22.56
C LYS A 291 -12.02 7.15 22.69
N ASP A 292 -11.23 6.08 22.68
CA ASP A 292 -11.74 4.72 22.78
C ASP A 292 -12.37 4.45 24.16
N ILE A 293 -11.76 4.94 25.24
CA ILE A 293 -12.31 4.85 26.61
C ILE A 293 -13.64 5.61 26.70
N VAL A 294 -13.70 6.86 26.21
CA VAL A 294 -14.94 7.65 26.24
C VAL A 294 -16.05 6.97 25.45
N THR A 295 -15.73 6.41 24.28
CA THR A 295 -16.70 5.66 23.45
C THR A 295 -17.20 4.42 24.18
N ALA A 296 -16.32 3.68 24.86
CA ALA A 296 -16.70 2.53 25.67
C ALA A 296 -17.60 2.91 26.85
N LEU A 297 -17.28 3.99 27.57
CA LEU A 297 -18.10 4.49 28.68
C LEU A 297 -19.48 4.97 28.22
N GLN A 298 -19.57 5.67 27.09
CA GLN A 298 -20.84 6.09 26.50
C GLN A 298 -21.72 4.88 26.15
N LYS A 299 -21.13 3.80 25.64
CA LYS A 299 -21.86 2.55 25.32
C LYS A 299 -22.40 1.85 26.56
N VAL A 300 -21.71 1.93 27.71
CA VAL A 300 -22.19 1.38 28.98
C VAL A 300 -23.32 2.25 29.55
N LYS A 301 -23.15 3.57 29.54
CA LYS A 301 -24.17 4.51 30.04
C LYS A 301 -25.48 4.43 29.27
N GLY A 302 -25.44 4.19 27.95
CA GLY A 302 -26.66 4.06 27.12
C GLY A 302 -27.45 2.76 27.30
N ARG A 303 -27.01 1.84 28.18
CA ARG A 303 -27.66 0.54 28.42
C ARG A 303 -28.35 0.42 29.78
N GLY A 304 -28.22 1.42 30.66
CA GLY A 304 -28.91 1.49 31.95
C GLY A 304 -29.96 2.58 31.91
#